data_AF-A0A7V9CPC5-F1
#
_entry.id   AF-A0A7V9CPC5-F1
#
_cell.length_a   1.000
_cell.length_b   1.000
_cell.length_c   1.000
_cell.angle_alpha   90.00
_cell.angle_beta   90.00
_cell.angle_gamma   90.00
#
_symmetry.space_group_name_H-M   'P 1'
#
loop_
_entity.id
_entity.type
_entity.pdbx_description
1 polymer ?
#
loop_
_entity_poly.entity_id
_entity_poly.type
_entity_poly.pdbx_seq_one_letter_code
_entity_poly.pdbx_strand_id
1 'polypeptide(L)' 'MPRMVVAGFGNVLRGDDGFGVEVVRRLQEEGSAPAGTVLLEVG' A
#
# COMPACT_ATOMS: atom_id res chain seq x y z
N MET A 1 -12.22 -8.95 -11.85
CA MET A 1 -12.05 -7.52 -12.14
C MET A 1 -11.69 -6.83 -10.82
N PRO A 2 -10.58 -6.08 -10.73
CA PRO A 2 -10.30 -5.28 -9.54
C PRO A 2 -11.40 -4.21 -9.38
N ARG A 3 -11.91 -4.07 -8.15
CA ARG A 3 -12.96 -3.10 -7.81
C ARG A 3 -12.40 -1.85 -7.13
N MET A 4 -11.20 -1.95 -6.58
CA MET A 4 -10.54 -0.90 -5.82
C MET A 4 -9.03 -1.04 -5.97
N VAL A 5 -8.35 0.08 -6.14
CA VAL A 5 -6.89 0.17 -6.09
C VAL A 5 -6.51 1.06 -4.92
N VAL A 6 -5.60 0.57 -4.08
CA VAL A 6 -4.98 1.36 -3.02
C VAL A 6 -3.50 1.49 -3.38
N ALA A 7 -3.09 2.72 -3.68
CA ALA A 7 -1.74 3.05 -4.07
C ALA A 7 -1.03 3.75 -2.91
N GLY A 8 0.02 3.11 -2.38
CA GLY A 8 0.91 3.66 -1.38
C GLY A 8 1.99 4.49 -2.08
N PHE A 9 1.97 5.79 -1.84
CA PHE A 9 3.01 6.72 -2.27
C PHE A 9 3.86 7.13 -1.08
N GLY A 10 5.15 7.31 -1.32
CA GLY A 10 6.05 7.87 -0.35
C GLY A 10 7.50 7.87 -0.82
N ASN A 11 8.39 8.09 0.14
CA ASN A 11 9.80 7.79 -0.02
C ASN A 11 10.34 7.34 1.33
N VAL A 12 10.60 6.04 1.45
CA VAL A 12 11.09 5.41 2.69
C VAL A 12 12.45 5.96 3.16
N LEU A 13 13.19 6.65 2.30
CA LEU A 13 14.45 7.32 2.64
C LEU A 13 14.26 8.76 3.16
N ARG A 14 13.04 9.29 3.13
CA ARG A 14 12.70 10.67 3.55
C ARG A 14 11.88 10.69 4.86
N GLY A 15 12.28 9.86 5.82
CA GLY A 15 11.61 9.76 7.11
C GLY A 15 10.16 9.36 6.94
N ASP A 16 9.24 10.12 7.53
CA ASP A 16 7.82 9.79 7.56
C ASP A 16 7.11 9.91 6.19
N ASP A 17 7.78 10.48 5.18
CA ASP A 17 7.28 10.50 3.79
C ASP A 17 7.04 9.08 3.25
N GLY A 18 7.70 8.05 3.80
CA GLY A 18 7.47 6.64 3.47
C GLY A 18 6.18 6.04 4.02
N PHE A 19 5.34 6.81 4.71
CA PHE A 19 4.14 6.33 5.39
C PHE A 19 3.20 5.51 4.47
N GLY A 20 2.96 5.99 3.24
CA GLY A 20 2.04 5.31 2.32
C GLY A 20 2.54 3.94 1.86
N VAL A 21 3.85 3.79 1.64
CA VAL A 21 4.50 2.49 1.34
C VAL A 21 4.31 1.54 2.49
N GLU A 22 4.61 1.99 3.71
CA GLU A 22 4.56 1.13 4.89
C GLU A 22 3.13 0.66 5.21
N VAL A 23 2.11 1.49 4.97
CA VAL A 23 0.70 1.08 5.09
C VAL A 23 0.36 -0.02 4.09
N VAL A 24 0.73 0.14 2.82
CA VAL A 24 0.46 -0.87 1.78
C VAL A 24 1.16 -2.18 2.10
N ARG A 25 2.43 -2.12 2.50
CA ARG A 25 3.22 -3.29 2.89
C ARG A 25 2.56 -4.06 4.03
N ARG A 26 2.12 -3.38 5.10
CA ARG A 26 1.42 -4.03 6.22
C ARG A 26 0.10 -4.66 5.79
N LEU A 27 -0.69 -3.98 4.96
CA LEU A 27 -1.93 -4.53 4.43
C LEU A 27 -1.70 -5.80 3.58
N GLN A 28 -0.57 -5.87 2.86
CA GLN A 28 -0.17 -7.06 2.11
C GLN A 28 0.28 -8.19 3.03
N GLU A 29 1.15 -7.89 4.02
CA GLU A 29 1.69 -8.86 4.97
C GLU A 29 0.60 -9.48 5.85
N GLU A 30 -0.36 -8.68 6.31
CA GLU A 30 -1.48 -9.16 7.13
C GLU A 30 -2.57 -9.87 6.32
N GLY A 31 -2.62 -9.67 4.99
CA GLY A 31 -3.69 -10.19 4.15
C GLY A 31 -5.07 -9.57 4.44
N SER A 32 -5.10 -8.40 5.08
CA SER A 32 -6.32 -7.72 5.57
C SER A 32 -7.13 -7.01 4.46
N ALA A 33 -6.72 -7.08 3.20
CA ALA A 33 -7.38 -6.39 2.11
C ALA A 33 -8.69 -7.08 1.69
N PRO A 34 -9.80 -6.33 1.52
CA PRO A 34 -11.04 -6.91 1.00
C PRO A 34 -10.87 -7.52 -0.39
N ALA A 35 -11.66 -8.56 -0.68
CA ALA A 35 -11.63 -9.23 -1.98
C ALA A 35 -11.85 -8.25 -3.15
N GLY A 36 -10.99 -8.35 -4.16
CA GLY A 36 -11.02 -7.45 -5.32
C GLY A 36 -10.29 -6.12 -5.13
N THR A 37 -9.58 -5.95 -4.01
CA THR A 37 -8.64 -4.84 -3.80
C THR A 37 -7.27 -5.18 -4.38
N VAL A 38 -6.68 -4.24 -5.11
CA VAL A 38 -5.28 -4.31 -5.54
C VAL A 38 -4.48 -3.33 -4.71
N LEU A 39 -3.45 -3.83 -4.04
CA LEU A 39 -2.50 -3.04 -3.27
C LEU A 39 -1.25 -2.80 -4.13
N LEU A 40 -0.89 -1.54 -4.34
CA LEU A 40 0.23 -1.13 -5.18
C LEU A 40 1.17 -0.18 -4.42
N GLU A 41 2.46 -0.47 -4.43
CA GLU A 41 3.50 0.47 -4.01
C GLU A 41 3.97 1.29 -5.21
N VAL A 42 4.03 2.62 -5.08
CA VAL A 42 4.35 3.54 -6.19
C VAL A 42 5.63 4.36 -5.93
N GLY A 43 6.31 4.09 -4.82
CA GLY A 43 7.57 4.75 -4.42
C GLY A 43 7.63 4.94 -2.92
#